data_AF-A0A0L8FR65-F1
#
_entry.id   AF-A0A0L8FR65-F1
#
_cell.length_a   1.000
_cell.length_b   1.000
_cell.length_c   1.000
_cell.angle_alpha   90.00
_cell.angle_beta   90.00
_cell.angle_gamma   90.00
#
_symmetry.space_group_name_H-M   'P 1'
#
loop_
_entity.id
_entity.type
_entity.pdbx_description
1 polymer ?
#
loop_
_entity_poly.entity_id
_entity_poly.type
_entity_poly.pdbx_seq_one_letter_code
_entity_poly.pdbx_strand_id
1 'polypeptide(L)'
;MKVLIAFLFCLSLAESFNYTNYHLLKVKPQTSKGLDFLKNLEANHPFDYDFWIPPSKLRKNAEVLMPESAYNTIKGHLKKSGVKVTILSKNIQR
;
A
#
# COMPACT_ATOMS: atom_id res chain seq x y z
N MET A 1 -22.01 -16.64 -33.01
CA MET A 1 -22.49 -17.03 -31.66
C MET A 1 -21.39 -17.53 -30.72
N LYS A 2 -20.47 -18.42 -31.12
CA LYS A 2 -19.41 -18.94 -30.24
C LYS A 2 -18.52 -17.86 -29.60
N VAL A 3 -18.16 -16.82 -30.36
CA VAL A 3 -17.32 -15.69 -29.89
C VAL A 3 -18.05 -14.83 -28.85
N LEU A 4 -19.36 -14.64 -29.00
CA LEU A 4 -20.17 -13.83 -28.08
C LEU A 4 -20.29 -14.52 -26.70
N ILE A 5 -20.40 -15.85 -26.71
CA ILE A 5 -20.48 -16.68 -25.50
C ILE A 5 -19.15 -16.67 -24.75
N ALA A 6 -18.01 -16.71 -25.46
CA ALA A 6 -16.69 -16.62 -24.84
C ALA A 6 -16.46 -15.26 -24.14
N PHE A 7 -16.99 -14.17 -24.70
CA PHE A 7 -16.85 -12.84 -24.12
C PHE A 7 -17.68 -12.66 -22.83
N LEU A 8 -18.88 -13.24 -22.79
CA LEU A 8 -19.75 -13.25 -21.60
C LEU A 8 -19.15 -14.06 -20.44
N PHE A 9 -18.42 -15.14 -20.74
CA PHE A 9 -17.73 -15.96 -19.71
C PHE A 9 -16.51 -15.27 -19.08
N CYS A 10 -15.82 -14.38 -19.82
CA CYS A 10 -14.71 -13.62 -19.25
C CYS A 10 -15.17 -12.57 -18.22
N LEU A 11 -16.36 -12.00 -18.39
CA LEU A 11 -16.89 -10.97 -17.49
C LEU A 11 -17.28 -11.54 -16.11
N SER A 12 -17.70 -12.81 -16.04
CA SER A 12 -18.05 -13.45 -14.76
C SER A 12 -16.85 -13.82 -13.89
N LEU A 13 -15.63 -13.81 -14.46
CA LEU A 13 -14.37 -14.07 -13.75
C LEU A 13 -13.72 -12.79 -13.20
N ALA A 14 -14.33 -11.63 -13.41
CA ALA A 14 -13.87 -10.38 -12.81
C ALA A 14 -14.19 -10.38 -11.31
N GLU A 15 -13.29 -10.96 -10.51
CA GLU A 15 -13.40 -10.99 -9.06
C GLU A 15 -13.25 -9.56 -8.50
N SER A 16 -14.21 -9.12 -7.69
CA SER A 16 -14.13 -7.80 -7.04
C SER A 16 -13.09 -7.84 -5.93
N PHE A 17 -12.05 -7.02 -6.01
CA PHE A 17 -11.08 -6.90 -4.92
C PHE A 17 -11.70 -6.16 -3.72
N ASN A 18 -11.54 -6.71 -2.52
CA ASN A 18 -12.10 -6.15 -1.30
C ASN A 18 -11.02 -5.36 -0.53
N TYR A 19 -11.21 -4.05 -0.42
CA TYR A 19 -10.31 -3.12 0.29
C TYR A 19 -10.80 -2.76 1.70
N THR A 20 -11.69 -3.56 2.28
CA THR A 20 -12.18 -3.34 3.65
C THR A 20 -11.01 -3.35 4.63
N ASN A 21 -10.94 -2.31 5.48
CA ASN A 21 -9.88 -2.09 6.46
C ASN A 21 -8.48 -1.89 5.85
N TYR A 22 -8.42 -1.48 4.58
CA TYR A 22 -7.18 -0.93 4.03
C TYR A 22 -6.99 0.51 4.52
N HIS A 23 -5.81 0.77 5.04
CA HIS A 23 -5.37 2.08 5.46
C HIS A 23 -4.63 2.75 4.32
N LEU A 24 -4.97 4.02 4.06
CA LEU A 24 -4.10 4.91 3.31
C LEU A 24 -3.23 5.68 4.30
N LEU A 25 -1.92 5.52 4.21
CA LEU A 25 -0.96 6.11 5.11
C LEU A 25 -0.10 7.12 4.38
N LYS A 26 0.09 8.29 4.98
CA LYS A 26 1.16 9.23 4.65
C LYS A 26 2.38 8.92 5.49
N VAL A 27 3.47 8.58 4.85
CA VAL A 27 4.75 8.26 5.49
C VAL A 27 5.81 9.27 5.09
N LYS A 28 6.62 9.71 6.06
CA LYS A 28 7.68 10.72 5.85
C LYS A 28 8.97 10.28 6.54
N PRO A 29 9.96 9.75 5.81
CA PRO A 29 11.23 9.31 6.39
C PRO A 29 12.03 10.50 6.92
N GLN A 30 12.38 10.48 8.20
CA GLN A 30 13.24 11.50 8.83
C GLN A 30 14.72 11.12 8.82
N THR A 31 15.04 9.84 8.61
CA THR A 31 16.40 9.29 8.63
C THR A 31 16.68 8.50 7.35
N SER A 32 17.96 8.31 7.01
CA SER A 32 18.38 7.45 5.89
C SER A 32 17.84 6.04 6.04
N LYS A 33 17.99 5.44 7.24
CA LYS A 33 17.43 4.12 7.58
C LYS A 33 15.92 4.04 7.31
N GLY A 34 15.17 5.09 7.61
CA GLY A 34 13.74 5.16 7.32
C GLY A 34 13.43 5.25 5.82
N LEU A 35 14.22 6.00 5.06
CA LEU A 35 14.07 6.06 3.60
C LEU A 35 14.40 4.71 2.95
N ASP A 36 15.51 4.09 3.35
CA ASP A 36 15.94 2.79 2.82
C ASP A 36 14.93 1.70 3.16
N PHE A 37 14.37 1.72 4.36
CA PHE A 37 13.28 0.81 4.76
C PHE A 37 12.06 0.95 3.85
N LEU A 38 11.61 2.18 3.56
CA LEU A 38 10.45 2.41 2.68
C LEU A 38 10.73 1.97 1.24
N LYS A 39 11.93 2.26 0.71
CA LYS A 39 12.33 1.79 -0.64
C LYS A 39 12.41 0.27 -0.72
N ASN A 40 12.86 -0.38 0.35
CA ASN A 40 12.95 -1.83 0.41
C ASN A 40 11.55 -2.48 0.47
N LEU A 41 10.61 -1.86 1.21
CA LEU A 41 9.20 -2.27 1.20
C LEU A 41 8.58 -2.16 -0.19
N GLU A 42 8.78 -1.03 -0.87
CA GLU A 42 8.31 -0.81 -2.25
C GLU A 42 8.86 -1.87 -3.21
N ALA A 43 10.16 -2.17 -3.14
CA ALA A 43 10.81 -3.09 -4.07
C ALA A 43 10.47 -4.57 -3.83
N ASN A 44 10.32 -4.99 -2.57
CA ASN A 44 10.27 -6.41 -2.22
C ASN A 44 8.86 -6.92 -1.86
N HIS A 45 7.89 -6.03 -1.67
CA HIS A 45 6.54 -6.38 -1.24
C HIS A 45 5.44 -5.64 -2.03
N PRO A 46 5.47 -5.69 -3.38
CA PRO A 46 4.58 -4.88 -4.22
C PRO A 46 3.09 -5.23 -4.10
N PHE A 47 2.75 -6.42 -3.58
CA PHE A 47 1.37 -6.88 -3.42
C PHE A 47 0.78 -6.56 -2.04
N ASP A 48 1.62 -6.38 -1.01
CA ASP A 48 1.20 -6.08 0.36
C ASP A 48 1.17 -4.58 0.66
N TYR A 49 1.93 -3.79 -0.11
CA TYR A 49 2.09 -2.35 0.06
C TYR A 49 2.02 -1.65 -1.30
N ASP A 50 0.87 -1.05 -1.59
CA ASP A 50 0.67 -0.30 -2.82
C ASP A 50 1.03 1.17 -2.60
N PHE A 51 2.22 1.56 -3.06
CA PHE A 51 2.69 2.95 -2.96
C PHE A 51 2.08 3.82 -4.06
N TRP A 52 1.00 4.52 -3.73
CA TRP A 52 0.41 5.55 -4.61
C TRP A 52 1.35 6.72 -4.87
N ILE A 53 2.15 7.08 -3.86
CA ILE A 53 3.26 8.03 -4.02
C ILE A 53 4.52 7.36 -3.50
N PRO A 54 5.50 7.05 -4.36
CA PRO A 54 6.66 6.26 -3.96
C PRO A 54 7.68 7.04 -3.12
N PRO A 55 8.42 6.36 -2.22
CA PRO A 55 9.46 6.95 -1.40
C PRO A 55 10.67 7.38 -2.25
N SER A 56 10.81 8.68 -2.47
CA SER A 56 11.90 9.22 -3.32
C SER A 56 13.11 9.72 -2.54
N LYS A 57 12.90 10.60 -1.56
CA LYS A 57 13.98 11.26 -0.80
C LYS A 57 13.62 11.56 0.65
N LEU A 58 14.63 11.86 1.47
CA LEU A 58 14.48 12.25 2.87
C LEU A 58 13.51 13.42 3.02
N ARG A 59 12.69 13.38 4.08
CA ARG A 59 11.72 14.42 4.45
C ARG A 59 10.69 14.74 3.35
N LYS A 60 10.57 13.93 2.29
CA LYS A 60 9.47 14.01 1.33
C LYS A 60 8.41 12.97 1.69
N ASN A 61 7.15 13.33 1.52
CA ASN A 61 6.05 12.40 1.80
C ASN A 61 6.00 11.32 0.71
N ALA A 62 5.64 10.12 1.14
CA ALA A 62 5.16 9.03 0.33
C ALA A 62 3.78 8.61 0.86
N GLU A 63 3.00 7.94 0.03
CA GLU A 63 1.65 7.48 0.36
C GLU A 63 1.55 6.02 -0.02
N VAL A 64 1.07 5.22 0.93
CA VAL A 64 1.01 3.77 0.80
C VAL A 64 -0.33 3.27 1.29
N LEU A 65 -0.95 2.46 0.46
CA LEU A 65 -2.16 1.72 0.72
C LEU A 65 -1.76 0.32 1.20
N MET A 66 -2.30 -0.11 2.34
CA MET A 66 -2.05 -1.46 2.87
C MET A 66 -3.16 -1.93 3.80
N PRO A 67 -3.36 -3.24 3.97
CA PRO A 67 -4.25 -3.77 5.01
C PRO A 67 -3.85 -3.31 6.40
N GLU A 68 -4.81 -3.16 7.31
CA GLU A 68 -4.54 -2.90 8.73
C GLU A 68 -3.60 -3.95 9.37
N SER A 69 -3.74 -5.22 8.99
CA SER A 69 -2.88 -6.32 9.46
C SER A 69 -1.41 -6.11 9.07
N ALA A 70 -1.18 -5.70 7.82
CA ALA A 70 0.15 -5.38 7.30
C ALA A 70 0.75 -4.17 8.04
N TYR A 71 -0.03 -3.11 8.24
CA TYR A 71 0.40 -1.95 9.03
C TYR A 71 0.77 -2.34 10.47
N ASN A 72 -0.04 -3.17 11.12
CA ASN A 72 0.21 -3.63 12.48
C ASN A 72 1.52 -4.43 12.62
N THR A 73 1.92 -5.15 11.58
CA THR A 73 3.19 -5.88 11.51
C THR A 73 4.40 -4.94 11.45
N ILE A 74 4.30 -3.85 10.68
CA ILE A 74 5.46 -2.97 10.40
C ILE A 74 5.50 -1.69 11.23
N LYS A 75 4.43 -1.29 11.93
CA LYS A 75 4.35 -0.01 12.67
C LYS A 75 5.49 0.20 13.67
N GLY A 76 5.94 -0.88 14.31
CA GLY A 76 7.10 -0.84 15.21
C GLY A 76 8.41 -0.51 14.48
N HIS A 77 8.60 -1.08 13.29
CA HIS A 77 9.78 -0.84 12.46
C HIS A 77 9.76 0.56 11.84
N LEU A 78 8.60 1.04 11.39
CA LEU A 78 8.41 2.43 10.94
C LEU A 78 8.82 3.43 12.03
N LYS A 79 8.35 3.23 13.26
CA LYS A 79 8.74 4.07 14.40
C LYS A 79 10.24 4.00 14.69
N LYS A 80 10.82 2.80 14.79
CA LYS A 80 12.24 2.58 15.10
C LYS A 80 13.18 3.12 14.01
N SER A 81 12.76 3.13 12.75
CA SER A 81 13.53 3.68 11.63
C SER A 81 13.34 5.19 11.45
N GLY A 82 12.53 5.85 12.28
CA GLY A 82 12.32 7.30 12.21
C GLY A 82 11.43 7.72 11.05
N VAL A 83 10.45 6.90 10.67
CA VAL A 83 9.40 7.28 9.72
C VAL A 83 8.24 7.89 10.48
N LYS A 84 7.89 9.15 10.16
CA LYS A 84 6.66 9.76 10.65
C LYS A 84 5.48 9.20 9.85
N VAL A 85 4.45 8.72 10.55
CA VAL A 85 3.26 8.13 9.95
C VAL A 85 2.04 9.00 10.27
N THR A 86 1.14 9.15 9.30
CA THR A 86 -0.17 9.78 9.48
C THR A 86 -1.19 8.95 8.71
N ILE A 87 -2.25 8.50 9.38
CA ILE A 87 -3.34 7.76 8.73
C ILE A 87 -4.22 8.77 7.99
N LEU A 88 -4.25 8.70 6.66
CA LEU A 88 -5.10 9.53 5.81
C LEU A 88 -6.53 8.96 5.73
N SER A 89 -6.65 7.63 5.66
CA SER A 89 -7.92 6.92 5.79
C SER A 89 -7.71 5.61 6.55
N LYS A 90 -8.67 5.26 7.41
CA LYS A 90 -8.72 3.97 8.13
C LYS A 90 -9.47 2.88 7.34
N ASN A 91 -10.17 3.27 6.28
CA ASN A 91 -10.85 2.34 5.39
C ASN A 91 -11.09 3.05 4.06
N ILE A 92 -10.25 2.77 3.06
CA ILE A 92 -10.33 3.47 1.77
C ILE A 92 -11.64 3.18 1.00
N GLN A 93 -12.32 2.10 1.35
CA GLN A 93 -13.55 1.68 0.70
C GLN A 93 -14.80 2.43 1.22
N ARG A 94 -14.68 3.22 2.29
CA ARG A 94 -15.80 3.94 2.92
C ARG A 94 -15.59 5.45 2.95
#